data_AF-A0A9D4DQ65-F1
#
_entry.id   AF-A0A9D4DQ65-F1
#
_cell.length_a   1.000
_cell.length_b   1.000
_cell.length_c   1.000
_cell.angle_alpha   90.00
_cell.angle_beta   90.00
_cell.angle_gamma   90.00
#
_symmetry.space_group_name_H-M   'P 1'
#
loop_
_entity.id
_entity.type
_entity.pdbx_description
1 polymer ?
#
loop_
_entity_poly.entity_id
_entity_poly.type
_entity_poly.pdbx_seq_one_letter_code
_entity_poly.pdbx_strand_id
1 'polypeptide(L)'
;MWKYELGTVADLADNTPKKGKWKTRVLKAVHSYWSDQIDSLTPLYSTLFFLRQDKYVPGKILPLLSLEYTARESERLKTKVRLLTGTYMLQTKRKNFNQYDINPTCQMCGEENETAEHFVLKCSALHSVRQSIMVDIERQWGAITETSFNTLPVDEQLYILINSWPTLKTFLKTHLSSEFHEFEKHCGRLLYGLDRTRQLLLVTNASQRPPRTKHTQKTN
;
A
#
# COMPACT_ATOMS: atom_id res chain seq x y z
N MET A 1 -9.06 -13.02 30.65
CA MET A 1 -9.97 -11.85 30.76
C MET A 1 -9.23 -10.51 30.89
N TRP A 2 -7.88 -10.49 30.93
CA TRP A 2 -7.09 -9.29 31.26
C TRP A 2 -6.78 -8.39 30.05
N LYS A 3 -6.98 -8.89 28.82
CA LYS A 3 -6.62 -8.21 27.56
C LYS A 3 -7.35 -6.88 27.32
N TYR A 4 -8.41 -6.59 28.06
CA TYR A 4 -9.27 -5.42 27.85
C TYR A 4 -9.45 -4.55 29.10
N GLU A 5 -8.73 -4.84 30.19
CA GLU A 5 -8.81 -4.10 31.47
C GLU A 5 -10.26 -3.89 31.95
N LEU A 6 -11.10 -4.92 31.83
CA LEU A 6 -12.54 -4.81 32.09
C LEU A 6 -12.90 -4.81 33.58
N GLY A 7 -11.90 -4.83 34.47
CA GLY A 7 -12.11 -5.10 35.90
C GLY A 7 -12.38 -6.58 36.16
N THR A 8 -12.62 -6.91 37.41
CA THR A 8 -13.07 -8.24 37.82
C THR A 8 -14.56 -8.43 37.50
N VAL A 9 -15.06 -9.66 37.55
CA VAL A 9 -16.49 -9.95 37.38
C VAL A 9 -17.33 -9.23 38.44
N ALA A 10 -16.81 -9.09 39.67
CA ALA A 10 -17.46 -8.35 40.75
C ALA A 10 -17.62 -6.85 40.40
N ASP A 11 -16.56 -6.22 39.88
CA ASP A 11 -16.62 -4.81 39.45
C ASP A 11 -17.67 -4.54 38.37
N LEU A 12 -17.91 -5.53 37.50
CA LEU A 12 -18.89 -5.46 36.42
C LEU A 12 -20.33 -5.65 36.92
N ALA A 13 -20.52 -6.46 37.95
CA ALA A 13 -21.81 -6.69 38.59
C ALA A 13 -22.26 -5.43 39.36
N ASP A 14 -21.34 -4.80 40.10
CA ASP A 14 -21.66 -3.64 40.93
C ASP A 14 -21.76 -2.33 40.13
N ASN A 15 -21.06 -2.23 38.99
CA ASN A 15 -21.00 -1.01 38.18
C ASN A 15 -21.17 -1.32 36.69
N THR A 16 -22.26 -1.97 36.30
CA THR A 16 -22.51 -2.32 34.90
C THR A 16 -22.48 -1.07 34.00
N PRO A 17 -21.47 -0.92 33.12
CA PRO A 17 -21.34 0.27 32.31
C PRO A 17 -22.43 0.31 31.24
N LYS A 18 -22.99 1.50 30.98
CA LYS A 18 -23.88 1.72 29.84
C LYS A 18 -23.21 1.20 28.55
N LYS A 19 -23.99 0.56 27.68
CA LYS A 19 -23.54 -0.05 26.41
C LYS A 19 -22.53 0.81 25.62
N GLY A 20 -22.75 2.13 25.57
CA GLY A 20 -21.83 3.07 24.91
C GLY A 20 -20.44 3.13 25.56
N LYS A 21 -20.37 3.27 26.89
CA LYS A 21 -19.09 3.26 27.63
C LYS A 21 -18.35 1.93 27.46
N TRP A 22 -19.09 0.82 27.49
CA TRP A 22 -18.54 -0.51 27.22
C TRP A 22 -17.90 -0.60 25.84
N LYS A 23 -18.65 -0.22 24.79
CA LYS A 23 -18.17 -0.20 23.41
C LYS A 23 -16.91 0.66 23.27
N THR A 24 -16.88 1.85 23.88
CA THR A 24 -15.70 2.72 23.85
C THR A 24 -14.49 2.09 24.51
N ARG A 25 -14.64 1.45 25.69
CA ARG A 25 -13.53 0.78 26.38
C ARG A 25 -12.97 -0.39 25.54
N VAL A 26 -13.85 -1.24 25.01
CA VAL A 26 -13.45 -2.36 24.16
C VAL A 26 -12.75 -1.86 22.88
N LEU A 27 -13.31 -0.86 22.19
CA LEU A 27 -12.68 -0.27 21.00
C LEU A 27 -11.32 0.34 21.32
N LYS A 28 -11.18 1.07 22.44
CA LYS A 28 -9.90 1.63 22.87
C LYS A 28 -8.85 0.54 23.06
N ALA A 29 -9.19 -0.54 23.76
CA ALA A 29 -8.27 -1.65 24.00
C ALA A 29 -7.90 -2.40 22.69
N VAL A 30 -8.87 -2.63 21.81
CA VAL A 30 -8.62 -3.21 20.48
C VAL A 30 -7.71 -2.31 19.65
N HIS A 31 -7.96 -1.00 19.64
CA HIS A 31 -7.14 -0.05 18.90
C HIS A 31 -5.73 0.02 19.46
N SER A 32 -5.57 0.10 20.78
CA SER A 32 -4.26 0.08 21.44
C SER A 32 -3.47 -1.18 21.05
N TYR A 33 -4.10 -2.35 21.17
CA TYR A 33 -3.46 -3.61 20.80
C TYR A 33 -2.96 -3.61 19.35
N TRP A 34 -3.80 -3.19 18.40
CA TRP A 34 -3.41 -3.18 16.98
C TRP A 34 -2.39 -2.11 16.65
N SER A 35 -2.44 -0.96 17.33
CA SER A 35 -1.36 0.01 17.31
C SER A 35 -0.06 -0.69 17.74
N ASP A 36 0.03 -1.18 18.98
CA ASP A 36 1.25 -1.79 19.51
C ASP A 36 1.80 -2.91 18.59
N GLN A 37 0.91 -3.71 18.00
CA GLN A 37 1.28 -4.70 17.00
C GLN A 37 1.91 -4.05 15.75
N ILE A 38 1.28 -3.04 15.14
CA ILE A 38 1.84 -2.35 13.97
C ILE A 38 3.22 -1.77 14.29
N ASP A 39 3.42 -1.13 15.45
CA ASP A 39 4.72 -0.55 15.81
C ASP A 39 5.78 -1.63 15.99
N SER A 40 5.45 -2.73 16.66
CA SER A 40 6.37 -3.85 16.86
C SER A 40 6.75 -4.55 15.56
N LEU A 41 5.82 -4.63 14.59
CA LEU A 41 6.01 -5.32 13.32
C LEU A 41 6.67 -4.40 12.27
N THR A 42 6.47 -3.08 12.33
CA THR A 42 7.04 -2.13 11.37
C THR A 42 8.55 -2.28 11.15
N PRO A 43 9.42 -2.41 12.18
CA PRO A 43 10.85 -2.61 11.95
C PRO A 43 11.20 -3.98 11.35
N LEU A 44 10.32 -4.97 11.53
CA LEU A 44 10.52 -6.34 11.03
C LEU A 44 10.04 -6.50 9.58
N TYR A 45 9.04 -5.71 9.17
CA TYR A 45 8.39 -5.85 7.88
C TYR A 45 8.41 -4.52 7.12
N SER A 46 9.29 -4.43 6.13
CA SER A 46 9.36 -3.29 5.20
C SER A 46 8.02 -3.02 4.49
N THR A 47 7.14 -4.00 4.38
CA THR A 47 5.79 -3.84 3.84
C THR A 47 4.88 -2.96 4.70
N LEU A 48 5.14 -2.87 6.00
CA LEU A 48 4.37 -2.01 6.92
C LEU A 48 4.89 -0.56 6.93
N PHE A 49 5.97 -0.27 6.22
CA PHE A 49 6.51 1.07 6.07
C PHE A 49 5.45 2.11 5.66
N PHE A 50 4.51 1.72 4.79
CA PHE A 50 3.45 2.62 4.34
C PHE A 50 2.32 2.83 5.36
N LEU A 51 2.26 2.01 6.42
CA LEU A 51 1.24 2.00 7.47
C LEU A 51 1.72 2.56 8.82
N ARG A 52 2.88 3.24 8.87
CA ARG A 52 3.43 3.81 10.12
C ARG A 52 2.39 4.60 10.94
N GLN A 53 2.42 4.42 12.26
CA GLN A 53 1.38 4.87 13.20
C GLN A 53 1.27 6.37 13.42
N ASP A 54 2.31 7.16 13.17
CA ASP A 54 2.21 8.62 13.15
C ASP A 54 1.17 9.11 12.11
N LYS A 55 0.69 8.18 11.27
CA LYS A 55 -0.16 8.41 10.11
C LYS A 55 -1.41 7.52 10.10
N TYR A 56 -1.49 6.46 10.92
CA TYR A 56 -2.62 5.53 11.01
C TYR A 56 -3.17 5.43 12.44
N VAL A 57 -4.49 5.55 12.58
CA VAL A 57 -5.19 5.33 13.85
C VAL A 57 -6.11 4.13 13.68
N PRO A 58 -5.90 3.02 14.40
CA PRO A 58 -6.78 1.87 14.34
C PRO A 58 -8.26 2.25 14.53
N GLY A 59 -9.12 1.62 13.73
CA GLY A 59 -10.56 1.89 13.71
C GLY A 59 -10.99 3.20 13.03
N LYS A 60 -10.06 4.03 12.57
CA LYS A 60 -10.37 5.08 11.59
C LYS A 60 -10.21 4.53 10.18
N ILE A 61 -11.17 4.86 9.32
CA ILE A 61 -11.07 4.60 7.89
C ILE A 61 -9.85 5.38 7.38
N LEU A 62 -9.00 4.72 6.59
CA LEU A 62 -7.88 5.40 5.94
C LEU A 62 -8.44 6.56 5.11
N PRO A 63 -7.85 7.76 5.14
CA PRO A 63 -8.37 8.89 4.37
C PRO A 63 -8.44 8.60 2.86
N LEU A 64 -7.56 7.72 2.38
CA LEU A 64 -7.62 7.16 1.03
C LEU A 64 -8.91 6.37 0.73
N LEU A 65 -9.61 5.86 1.74
CA LEU A 65 -10.84 5.07 1.61
C LEU A 65 -12.09 5.87 2.01
N SER A 66 -11.93 7.10 2.49
CA SER A 66 -13.07 7.96 2.89
C SER A 66 -13.56 8.87 1.76
N LEU A 67 -12.88 8.91 0.62
CA LEU A 67 -13.32 9.69 -0.53
C LEU A 67 -14.45 8.97 -1.28
N GLU A 68 -15.32 9.75 -1.90
CA GLU A 68 -16.35 9.23 -2.80
C GLU A 68 -15.71 8.85 -4.14
N TYR A 69 -15.65 7.55 -4.42
CA TYR A 69 -15.09 7.02 -5.65
C TYR A 69 -16.18 6.47 -6.57
N THR A 70 -16.06 6.78 -7.86
CA THR A 70 -16.77 6.04 -8.91
C THR A 70 -16.28 4.59 -8.96
N ALA A 71 -17.07 3.68 -9.54
CA ALA A 71 -16.67 2.28 -9.69
C ALA A 71 -15.30 2.12 -10.39
N ARG A 72 -15.01 2.98 -11.37
CA ARG A 72 -13.73 2.99 -12.09
C ARG A 72 -12.58 3.45 -11.19
N GLU A 73 -12.80 4.42 -10.32
CA GLU A 73 -11.79 4.89 -9.37
C GLU A 73 -11.54 3.85 -8.26
N SER A 74 -12.58 3.18 -7.79
CA SER A 74 -12.47 2.07 -6.83
C SER A 74 -11.58 0.93 -7.36
N GLU A 75 -11.69 0.58 -8.64
CA GLU A 75 -10.79 -0.41 -9.26
C GLU A 75 -9.34 0.08 -9.30
N ARG A 76 -9.11 1.38 -9.54
CA ARG A 76 -7.75 1.96 -9.50
C ARG A 76 -7.16 1.91 -8.09
N LEU A 77 -8.01 2.12 -7.08
CA LEU A 77 -7.62 2.13 -5.68
C LEU A 77 -7.13 0.77 -5.19
N LYS A 78 -7.63 -0.32 -5.76
CA LYS A 78 -7.28 -1.70 -5.37
C LYS A 78 -5.78 -1.95 -5.41
N THR A 79 -5.09 -1.50 -6.45
CA THR A 79 -3.63 -1.65 -6.56
C THR A 79 -2.91 -0.84 -5.48
N LYS A 80 -3.35 0.40 -5.26
CA LYS A 80 -2.79 1.27 -4.21
C LYS A 80 -2.96 0.67 -2.82
N VAL A 81 -4.16 0.17 -2.49
CA VAL A 81 -4.44 -0.52 -1.22
C VAL A 81 -3.58 -1.78 -1.07
N ARG A 82 -3.37 -2.54 -2.15
CA ARG A 82 -2.48 -3.71 -2.12
C ARG A 82 -1.02 -3.34 -1.87
N LEU A 83 -0.53 -2.25 -2.45
CA LEU A 83 0.82 -1.75 -2.19
C LEU A 83 0.94 -1.21 -0.75
N LEU A 84 -0.04 -0.42 -0.32
CA LEU A 84 -0.14 0.16 1.03
C LEU A 84 -0.14 -0.91 2.12
N THR A 85 -0.93 -1.97 1.94
CA THR A 85 -0.99 -3.12 2.87
C THR A 85 0.12 -4.14 2.65
N GLY A 86 0.99 -3.89 1.66
CA GLY A 86 2.04 -4.80 1.25
C GLY A 86 1.55 -6.12 0.68
N THR A 87 0.26 -6.29 0.38
CA THR A 87 -0.32 -7.51 -0.20
C THR A 87 -0.12 -7.64 -1.72
N TYR A 88 0.45 -6.61 -2.37
CA TYR A 88 0.80 -6.66 -3.79
C TYR A 88 1.96 -7.65 -4.04
N MET A 89 1.77 -8.59 -4.98
CA MET A 89 2.68 -9.70 -5.20
C MET A 89 3.75 -9.40 -6.27
N LEU A 90 4.87 -8.82 -5.82
CA LEU A 90 6.10 -8.63 -6.59
C LEU A 90 7.03 -9.85 -6.49
N GLN A 91 8.01 -10.00 -7.38
CA GLN A 91 8.95 -11.15 -7.35
C GLN A 91 9.74 -11.22 -6.04
N THR A 92 10.19 -10.08 -5.50
CA THR A 92 10.88 -10.03 -4.20
C THR A 92 9.99 -10.58 -3.09
N LYS A 93 8.70 -10.26 -3.12
CA LYS A 93 7.73 -10.83 -2.18
C LYS A 93 7.52 -12.32 -2.44
N ARG A 94 7.37 -12.74 -3.70
CA ARG A 94 7.22 -14.17 -4.03
C ARG A 94 8.40 -14.99 -3.52
N LYS A 95 9.64 -14.50 -3.66
CA LYS A 95 10.83 -15.14 -3.10
C LYS A 95 10.74 -15.38 -1.60
N ASN A 96 10.26 -14.40 -0.84
CA ASN A 96 10.20 -14.50 0.62
C ASN A 96 9.10 -15.45 1.13
N PHE A 97 8.05 -15.71 0.34
CA PHE A 97 6.90 -16.52 0.77
C PHE A 97 6.82 -17.89 0.11
N ASN A 98 7.66 -18.17 -0.89
CA ASN A 98 7.64 -19.46 -1.57
C ASN A 98 8.71 -20.40 -0.99
N GLN A 99 8.38 -21.69 -0.92
CA GLN A 99 9.31 -22.73 -0.47
C GLN A 99 10.41 -23.01 -1.50
N TYR A 100 10.14 -22.69 -2.78
CA TYR A 100 11.09 -22.85 -3.88
C TYR A 100 11.93 -21.60 -4.06
N ASP A 101 13.15 -21.78 -4.56
CA ASP A 101 14.02 -20.67 -4.95
C ASP A 101 13.40 -19.91 -6.13
N ILE A 102 12.88 -18.71 -5.86
CA ILE A 102 12.33 -17.80 -6.85
C ILE A 102 13.34 -16.69 -7.09
N ASN A 103 13.70 -16.51 -8.36
CA ASN A 103 14.49 -15.38 -8.79
C ASN A 103 13.72 -14.06 -8.52
N PRO A 104 14.25 -13.15 -7.68
CA PRO A 104 13.61 -11.87 -7.37
C PRO A 104 13.68 -10.85 -8.50
N THR A 105 14.44 -11.09 -9.57
CA THR A 105 14.58 -10.20 -10.73
C THR A 105 13.24 -9.93 -11.41
N CYS A 106 13.04 -8.68 -11.83
CA CYS A 106 11.86 -8.25 -12.56
C CYS A 106 11.66 -9.05 -13.85
N GLN A 107 10.51 -9.71 -13.97
CA GLN A 107 10.17 -10.51 -15.14
C GLN A 107 9.76 -9.67 -16.36
N MET A 108 9.68 -8.34 -16.22
CA MET A 108 9.34 -7.41 -17.30
C MET A 108 10.60 -6.86 -17.97
N CYS A 109 11.54 -6.28 -17.21
CA CYS A 109 12.77 -5.72 -17.78
C CYS A 109 13.99 -6.63 -17.66
N GLY A 110 14.02 -7.57 -16.70
CA GLY A 110 15.17 -8.46 -16.48
C GLY A 110 16.38 -7.81 -15.81
N GLU A 111 16.31 -6.54 -15.38
CA GLU A 111 17.48 -5.77 -14.93
C GLU A 111 17.76 -5.91 -13.42
N GLU A 112 16.81 -5.54 -12.56
CA GLU A 112 16.99 -5.52 -11.10
C GLU A 112 15.85 -6.27 -10.37
N ASN A 113 15.97 -6.40 -9.04
CA ASN A 113 14.95 -7.04 -8.21
C ASN A 113 13.61 -6.27 -8.31
N GLU A 114 12.50 -7.00 -8.46
CA GLU A 114 11.17 -6.39 -8.50
C GLU A 114 10.73 -5.97 -7.08
N THR A 115 11.23 -4.83 -6.60
CA THR A 115 10.78 -4.15 -5.38
C THR A 115 9.64 -3.17 -5.70
N ALA A 116 8.98 -2.61 -4.67
CA ALA A 116 7.97 -1.58 -4.87
C ALA A 116 8.57 -0.33 -5.54
N GLU A 117 9.78 0.05 -5.14
CA GLU A 117 10.55 1.13 -5.77
C GLU A 117 10.82 0.85 -7.25
N HIS A 118 11.29 -0.36 -7.58
CA HIS A 118 11.51 -0.75 -8.97
C HIS A 118 10.21 -0.67 -9.77
N PHE A 119 9.14 -1.30 -9.26
CA PHE A 119 7.85 -1.33 -9.94
C PHE A 119 7.26 0.07 -10.17
N VAL A 120 7.27 0.92 -9.14
CA VAL A 120 6.60 2.23 -9.15
C VAL A 120 7.45 3.32 -9.81
N LEU A 121 8.79 3.27 -9.70
CA LEU A 121 9.65 4.40 -10.09
C LEU A 121 10.69 4.05 -11.17
N LYS A 122 11.25 2.82 -11.20
CA LYS A 122 12.47 2.55 -11.99
C LYS A 122 12.30 1.65 -13.21
N CYS A 123 11.42 0.64 -13.16
CA CYS A 123 11.29 -0.40 -14.19
C CYS A 123 11.19 0.14 -15.62
N SER A 124 12.21 -0.07 -16.45
CA SER A 124 12.31 0.46 -17.82
C SER A 124 11.11 0.07 -18.69
N ALA A 125 10.64 -1.17 -18.56
CA ALA A 125 9.46 -1.69 -19.26
C ALA A 125 8.13 -0.97 -18.93
N LEU A 126 8.08 -0.18 -17.85
CA LEU A 126 6.90 0.58 -17.43
C LEU A 126 7.09 2.10 -17.60
N HIS A 127 8.20 2.54 -18.18
CA HIS A 127 8.57 3.96 -18.27
C HIS A 127 7.53 4.82 -19.00
N SER A 128 6.98 4.34 -20.12
CA SER A 128 5.99 5.08 -20.91
C SER A 128 4.71 5.40 -20.11
N VAL A 129 4.23 4.45 -19.31
CA VAL A 129 3.08 4.64 -18.43
C VAL A 129 3.40 5.70 -17.37
N ARG A 130 4.57 5.61 -16.73
CA ARG A 130 5.00 6.59 -15.72
C ARG A 130 5.07 7.99 -16.31
N GLN A 131 5.82 8.16 -17.40
CA GLN A 131 6.04 9.46 -18.03
C GLN A 131 4.71 10.17 -18.36
N SER A 132 3.71 9.42 -18.86
CA SER A 132 2.41 9.99 -19.23
C SER A 132 1.56 10.51 -18.06
N ILE A 133 1.89 10.16 -16.81
CA ILE A 133 1.10 10.51 -15.62
C ILE A 133 1.92 11.36 -14.64
N MET A 134 3.24 11.17 -14.59
CA MET A 134 4.13 11.90 -13.69
C MET A 134 4.12 13.41 -13.93
N VAL A 135 3.86 13.88 -15.16
CA VAL A 135 3.70 15.31 -15.46
C VAL A 135 2.50 15.91 -14.70
N ASP A 136 1.39 15.19 -14.65
CA ASP A 136 0.20 15.64 -13.92
C ASP A 136 0.47 15.64 -12.40
N ILE A 137 1.17 14.62 -11.89
CA ILE A 137 1.55 14.50 -10.48
C ILE A 137 2.49 15.64 -10.07
N GLU A 138 3.53 15.90 -10.85
CA GLU A 138 4.49 17.00 -10.63
C GLU A 138 3.76 18.35 -10.56
N ARG A 139 2.86 18.61 -11.52
CA ARG A 139 2.08 19.85 -11.56
C ARG A 139 1.21 20.02 -10.31
N GLN A 140 0.45 18.97 -9.94
CA GLN A 140 -0.42 19.03 -8.77
C GLN A 140 0.36 19.13 -7.46
N TRP A 141 1.51 18.44 -7.37
CA TRP A 141 2.40 18.53 -6.22
C TRP A 141 2.94 19.95 -6.03
N GLY A 142 3.42 20.57 -7.11
CA GLY A 142 3.91 21.95 -7.08
C GLY A 142 2.82 22.95 -6.71
N ALA A 143 1.59 22.74 -7.17
CA ALA A 143 0.46 23.58 -6.80
C ALA A 143 0.08 23.49 -5.31
N ILE A 144 0.30 22.33 -4.67
CA ILE A 144 -0.04 22.12 -3.26
C ILE A 144 1.11 22.52 -2.32
N THR A 145 2.36 22.28 -2.72
CA THR A 145 3.52 22.34 -1.83
C THR A 145 4.55 23.40 -2.18
N GLU A 146 4.43 24.03 -3.35
CA GLU A 146 5.42 24.98 -3.90
C GLU A 146 6.82 24.36 -4.10
N THR A 147 6.91 23.03 -4.16
CA THR A 147 8.15 22.28 -4.39
C THR A 147 8.04 21.36 -5.60
N SER A 148 9.18 20.83 -6.07
CA SER A 148 9.20 19.86 -7.18
C SER A 148 9.16 18.42 -6.64
N PHE A 149 8.24 17.60 -7.15
CA PHE A 149 8.09 16.21 -6.71
C PHE A 149 9.34 15.39 -7.09
N ASN A 150 9.91 15.64 -8.26
CA ASN A 150 11.12 14.96 -8.74
C ASN A 150 12.38 15.26 -7.90
N THR A 151 12.36 16.30 -7.08
CA THR A 151 13.50 16.65 -6.20
C THR A 151 13.46 15.93 -4.86
N LEU A 152 12.35 15.26 -4.54
CA LEU A 152 12.20 14.52 -3.29
C LEU A 152 13.06 13.26 -3.26
N PRO A 153 13.49 12.79 -2.08
CA PRO A 153 14.08 11.47 -1.91
C PRO A 153 13.19 10.35 -2.48
N VAL A 154 13.80 9.29 -3.00
CA VAL A 154 13.09 8.20 -3.70
C VAL A 154 12.07 7.51 -2.78
N ASP A 155 12.42 7.32 -1.51
CA ASP A 155 11.53 6.73 -0.51
C ASP A 155 10.35 7.64 -0.18
N GLU A 156 10.55 8.96 -0.16
CA GLU A 156 9.47 9.94 -0.03
C GLU A 156 8.56 9.94 -1.25
N GLN A 157 9.11 9.95 -2.47
CA GLN A 157 8.33 9.85 -3.71
C GLN A 157 7.46 8.58 -3.68
N LEU A 158 8.07 7.44 -3.37
CA LEU A 158 7.37 6.17 -3.28
C LEU A 158 6.27 6.20 -2.21
N TYR A 159 6.56 6.78 -1.04
CA TYR A 159 5.62 6.93 0.06
C TYR A 159 4.41 7.76 -0.38
N ILE A 160 4.63 8.93 -0.97
CA ILE A 160 3.58 9.85 -1.40
C ILE A 160 2.68 9.20 -2.46
N LEU A 161 3.25 8.51 -3.46
CA LEU A 161 2.46 7.84 -4.50
C LEU A 161 1.55 6.75 -3.91
N ILE A 162 2.00 6.03 -2.88
CA ILE A 162 1.27 4.92 -2.25
C ILE A 162 0.34 5.39 -1.11
N ASN A 163 0.70 6.44 -0.37
CA ASN A 163 -0.04 6.98 0.76
C ASN A 163 0.20 8.49 0.88
N SER A 164 -0.52 9.32 0.11
CA SER A 164 -0.19 10.76 0.03
C SER A 164 -0.72 11.57 1.20
N TRP A 165 -1.87 11.16 1.77
CA TRP A 165 -2.58 11.94 2.80
C TRP A 165 -1.68 12.36 3.96
N PRO A 166 -0.86 11.48 4.55
CA PRO A 166 -0.08 11.86 5.71
C PRO A 166 0.99 12.92 5.44
N THR A 167 1.44 13.05 4.19
CA THR A 167 2.35 14.11 3.78
C THR A 167 1.56 15.37 3.43
N LEU A 168 0.44 15.24 2.72
CA LEU A 168 -0.35 16.40 2.29
C LEU A 168 -1.16 17.04 3.42
N LYS A 169 -1.43 16.35 4.54
CA LYS A 169 -2.16 16.90 5.69
C LYS A 169 -1.48 18.12 6.33
N THR A 170 -0.19 18.33 6.11
CA THR A 170 0.54 19.51 6.61
C THR A 170 0.33 20.74 5.74
N PHE A 171 0.00 20.54 4.46
CA PHE A 171 -0.26 21.60 3.48
C PHE A 171 -1.76 21.88 3.30
N LEU A 172 -2.59 20.86 3.52
CA LEU A 172 -4.03 20.91 3.28
C LEU A 172 -4.80 20.89 4.61
N LYS A 173 -5.79 21.78 4.71
CA LYS A 173 -6.66 21.88 5.91
C LYS A 173 -7.48 20.60 6.16
N THR A 174 -7.82 19.87 5.10
CA THR A 174 -8.67 18.67 5.15
C THR A 174 -8.40 17.74 3.98
N HIS A 175 -8.63 16.44 4.17
CA HIS A 175 -8.56 15.42 3.11
C HIS A 175 -9.73 15.49 2.13
N LEU A 176 -10.72 16.33 2.41
CA LEU A 176 -11.85 16.58 1.53
C LEU A 176 -11.59 17.72 0.54
N SER A 177 -10.36 18.26 0.48
CA SER A 177 -10.03 19.31 -0.46
C SER A 177 -10.00 18.76 -1.90
N SER A 178 -10.42 19.59 -2.86
CA SER A 178 -10.41 19.24 -4.28
C SER A 178 -9.00 18.94 -4.79
N GLU A 179 -8.00 19.67 -4.28
CA GLU A 179 -6.59 19.51 -4.62
C GLU A 179 -6.07 18.14 -4.17
N PHE A 180 -6.38 17.74 -2.92
CA PHE A 180 -6.04 16.41 -2.44
C PHE A 180 -6.67 15.33 -3.32
N HIS A 181 -7.95 15.47 -3.61
CA HIS A 181 -8.68 14.47 -4.39
C HIS A 181 -8.11 14.32 -5.80
N GLU A 182 -7.80 15.43 -6.47
CA GLU A 182 -7.21 15.40 -7.81
C GLU A 182 -5.80 14.80 -7.80
N PHE A 183 -4.97 15.17 -6.83
CA PHE A 183 -3.66 14.55 -6.64
C PHE A 183 -3.76 13.04 -6.42
N GLU A 184 -4.68 12.61 -5.57
CA GLU A 184 -4.94 11.20 -5.30
C GLU A 184 -5.44 10.44 -6.53
N LYS A 185 -6.30 11.05 -7.36
CA LYS A 185 -6.73 10.46 -8.64
C LYS A 185 -5.55 10.18 -9.56
N HIS A 186 -4.59 11.11 -9.68
CA HIS A 186 -3.40 10.90 -10.51
C HIS A 186 -2.52 9.79 -9.95
N CYS A 187 -2.30 9.74 -8.63
CA CYS A 187 -1.57 8.64 -7.98
C CYS A 187 -2.23 7.28 -8.23
N GLY A 188 -3.56 7.20 -8.06
CA GLY A 188 -4.32 5.99 -8.34
C GLY A 188 -4.27 5.59 -9.82
N ARG A 189 -4.36 6.56 -10.75
CA ARG A 189 -4.22 6.34 -12.20
C ARG A 189 -2.86 5.75 -12.54
N LEU A 190 -1.79 6.29 -11.94
CA LEU A 190 -0.43 5.79 -12.11
C LEU A 190 -0.33 4.33 -11.70
N LEU A 191 -0.62 4.03 -10.43
CA LEU A 191 -0.44 2.67 -9.88
C LEU A 191 -1.29 1.63 -10.61
N TYR A 192 -2.52 1.98 -10.97
CA TYR A 192 -3.38 1.11 -11.77
C TYR A 192 -2.83 0.88 -13.18
N GLY A 193 -2.35 1.94 -13.86
CA GLY A 193 -1.73 1.83 -15.18
C GLY A 193 -0.51 0.90 -15.15
N LEU A 194 0.35 1.05 -14.13
CA LEU A 194 1.52 0.19 -13.93
C LEU A 194 1.12 -1.28 -13.73
N ASP A 195 0.13 -1.56 -12.88
CA ASP A 195 -0.36 -2.93 -12.68
C ASP A 195 -0.91 -3.52 -13.98
N ARG A 196 -1.77 -2.80 -14.70
CA ARG A 196 -2.34 -3.28 -15.97
C ARG A 196 -1.27 -3.62 -17.00
N THR A 197 -0.32 -2.71 -17.22
CA THR A 197 0.79 -2.95 -18.16
C THR A 197 1.67 -4.11 -17.70
N ARG A 198 1.94 -4.22 -16.41
CA ARG A 198 2.65 -5.37 -15.84
C ARG A 198 1.94 -6.69 -16.12
N GLN A 199 0.63 -6.80 -15.87
CA GLN A 199 -0.10 -8.03 -16.13
C GLN A 199 -0.04 -8.43 -17.61
N LEU A 200 -0.16 -7.45 -18.52
CA LEU A 200 -0.04 -7.68 -19.96
C LEU A 200 1.36 -8.20 -20.34
N LEU A 201 2.42 -7.54 -19.88
CA LEU A 201 3.80 -7.96 -20.16
C LEU A 201 4.10 -9.35 -19.60
N LEU A 202 3.61 -9.69 -18.40
CA LEU A 202 3.80 -11.00 -17.82
C LEU A 202 3.12 -12.11 -18.64
N VAL A 203 1.93 -11.86 -19.18
CA VAL A 203 1.23 -12.80 -20.06
C VAL A 203 1.99 -12.96 -21.38
N THR A 204 2.41 -11.86 -22.00
CA THR A 204 3.19 -11.88 -23.25
C THR A 204 4.49 -12.66 -23.09
N ASN A 205 5.23 -12.39 -22.01
CA ASN A 205 6.50 -13.07 -21.72
C ASN A 205 6.30 -14.55 -21.37
N ALA A 206 5.17 -14.93 -20.78
CA ALA A 206 4.85 -16.33 -20.50
C ALA A 206 4.58 -17.13 -21.78
N SER A 207 3.87 -16.52 -22.75
CA SER A 207 3.55 -17.15 -24.04
C SER A 207 4.78 -17.37 -24.93
N GLN A 208 5.83 -16.58 -24.75
CA GLN A 208 7.09 -16.71 -25.50
C GLN A 208 8.04 -17.76 -24.93
N ARG A 209 7.78 -18.30 -23.73
CA ARG A 209 8.66 -19.31 -23.15
C ARG A 209 8.46 -20.64 -23.86
N PRO A 210 9.54 -21.33 -24.27
CA PRO A 210 9.42 -22.67 -24.84
C PRO A 210 8.69 -23.58 -23.84
N PRO A 211 7.82 -24.49 -24.33
CA PRO A 211 7.10 -25.40 -23.46
C PRO A 211 8.10 -26.16 -22.60
N ARG A 212 7.88 -26.14 -21.28
CA ARG A 212 8.75 -26.79 -20.31
C ARG A 212 8.82 -28.28 -20.68
N THR A 213 9.96 -28.74 -21.17
CA THR A 213 10.17 -30.15 -21.46
C THR A 213 9.90 -30.90 -20.17
N LYS A 214 8.84 -31.74 -20.16
CA LYS A 214 8.53 -32.59 -19.02
C LYS A 214 9.74 -33.49 -18.84
N HIS A 215 10.56 -33.22 -17.83
CA HIS A 215 11.60 -34.15 -17.44
C HIS A 215 10.86 -35.39 -16.93
N THR A 216 10.73 -36.39 -17.79
CA THR A 216 10.31 -37.74 -17.40
C THR A 216 11.38 -38.23 -16.44
N GLN A 217 11.12 -38.10 -15.14
CA GLN A 217 11.86 -38.83 -14.13
C GLN A 217 11.67 -40.31 -14.44
N LYS A 218 12.72 -40.94 -14.96
CA LYS A 218 12.79 -42.41 -15.01
C LYS A 218 12.85 -42.88 -13.56
N THR A 219 11.73 -43.38 -13.07
CA THR A 219 11.67 -44.17 -11.84
C THR A 219 12.44 -45.46 -12.10
N ASN A 220 13.55 -45.66 -11.37
CA ASN A 220 14.24 -46.94 -11.26
C ASN A 220 13.68 -47.70 -10.06
#